data_AF-A0A2V9NBH8-F1
#
_entry.id   AF-A0A2V9NBH8-F1
#
_cell.length_a   1.000
_cell.length_b   1.000
_cell.length_c   1.000
_cell.angle_alpha   90.00
_cell.angle_beta   90.00
_cell.angle_gamma   90.00
#
_symmetry.space_group_name_H-M   'P 1'
#
loop_
_entity.id
_entity.type
_entity.pdbx_description
1 polymer ?
#
loop_
_entity_poly.entity_id
_entity_poly.type
_entity_poly.pdbx_seq_one_letter_code
_entity_poly.pdbx_strand_id
1 'polypeptide(L)'
;MLSTGIEFLLVRTRRNRCWTFAKGGIQPGLTHAQSAAIEAYEEAGVHGRIEETAFTRYTLRKQKKTGRPENSVQAHLCEVLRLGEPEELNRNPTWFSSLKAKQRLAEGRTTENATELAQVIDRALARIRRFPARTLAGNDPLMKVKFEAAEFYAQNPTAKAKLPPPSHSSAPPRRGKLLELRVIQPDRT
;
A
#
# COMPACT_ATOMS: atom_id res chain seq x y z
N MET A 1 23.44 -11.72 11.89
CA MET A 1 23.15 -12.03 10.48
C MET A 1 22.18 -10.97 9.96
N LEU A 2 22.62 -10.10 9.06
CA LEU A 2 21.79 -9.03 8.50
C LEU A 2 20.87 -9.64 7.43
N SER A 3 19.56 -9.43 7.53
CA SER A 3 18.58 -10.00 6.60
C SER A 3 18.60 -9.25 5.26
N THR A 4 19.32 -9.78 4.27
CA THR A 4 19.38 -9.24 2.90
C THR A 4 18.14 -9.63 2.09
N GLY A 5 16.94 -9.31 2.60
CA GLY A 5 15.66 -9.72 2.03
C GLY A 5 14.71 -8.55 1.79
N ILE A 6 13.87 -8.67 0.76
CA ILE A 6 12.76 -7.74 0.49
C ILE A 6 11.64 -8.00 1.51
N GLU A 7 11.15 -6.94 2.16
CA GLU A 7 10.09 -7.00 3.16
C GLU A 7 8.87 -6.18 2.77
N PHE A 8 7.70 -6.66 3.19
CA PHE A 8 6.39 -6.11 2.85
C PHE A 8 5.72 -5.53 4.09
N LEU A 9 5.22 -4.30 3.97
CA LEU A 9 4.46 -3.65 5.03
C LEU A 9 2.98 -4.02 4.90
N LEU A 10 2.44 -4.66 5.93
CA LEU A 10 1.02 -4.96 6.03
C LEU A 10 0.39 -4.20 7.18
N VAL A 11 -0.91 -3.92 7.04
CA VAL A 11 -1.77 -3.34 8.06
C VAL A 11 -2.93 -4.27 8.34
N ARG A 12 -3.60 -4.09 9.49
CA ARG A 12 -4.83 -4.79 9.85
C ARG A 12 -6.03 -4.04 9.31
N THR A 13 -6.99 -4.77 8.76
CA THR A 13 -8.30 -4.23 8.39
C THR A 13 -9.13 -3.91 9.63
N ARG A 14 -9.91 -2.82 9.59
CA ARG A 14 -10.76 -2.40 10.73
C ARG A 14 -11.82 -3.44 11.14
N ARG A 15 -12.48 -4.09 10.17
CA ARG A 15 -13.65 -4.95 10.44
C ARG A 15 -13.30 -6.34 10.96
N ASN A 16 -12.46 -7.08 10.24
CA ASN A 16 -12.15 -8.48 10.53
C ASN A 16 -10.72 -8.67 11.08
N ARG A 17 -9.98 -7.58 11.31
CA ARG A 17 -8.60 -7.60 11.82
C ARG A 17 -7.66 -8.54 11.04
N CYS A 18 -7.99 -8.85 9.79
CA CYS A 18 -7.13 -9.58 8.88
C CYS A 18 -6.00 -8.69 8.38
N TRP A 19 -4.86 -9.29 8.09
CA TRP A 19 -3.75 -8.59 7.46
C TRP A 19 -4.06 -8.28 6.00
N THR A 20 -3.66 -7.10 5.54
CA THR A 20 -3.82 -6.62 4.17
C THR A 20 -2.69 -5.64 3.89
N PHE A 21 -2.43 -5.38 2.62
CA PHE A 21 -1.72 -4.16 2.27
C PHE A 21 -2.55 -2.93 2.63
N ALA A 22 -1.84 -1.82 2.91
CA ALA A 22 -2.45 -0.49 2.90
C ALA A 22 -3.27 -0.33 1.62
N LYS A 23 -4.40 0.40 1.65
CA LYS A 23 -5.28 0.64 0.50
C LYS A 23 -6.61 1.31 0.90
N GLY A 24 -7.14 2.18 0.05
CA GLY A 24 -8.51 2.68 0.25
C GLY A 24 -9.28 3.11 -0.99
N GLY A 25 -9.47 4.41 -1.21
CA GLY A 25 -10.27 5.02 -2.29
C GLY A 25 -9.40 5.71 -3.33
N ILE A 26 -9.87 5.83 -4.58
CA ILE A 26 -9.28 6.85 -5.48
C ILE A 26 -9.86 8.18 -5.02
N GLN A 27 -8.98 9.10 -4.61
CA GLN A 27 -9.41 10.43 -4.17
C GLN A 27 -9.73 11.31 -5.38
N PRO A 28 -10.76 12.17 -5.31
CA PRO A 28 -11.12 13.04 -6.42
C PRO A 28 -9.96 13.93 -6.87
N GLY A 29 -9.68 13.92 -8.18
CA GLY A 29 -8.60 14.73 -8.77
C GLY A 29 -7.20 14.13 -8.64
N LEU A 30 -7.05 12.94 -8.04
CA LEU A 30 -5.75 12.28 -7.88
C LEU A 30 -5.57 11.10 -8.83
N THR A 31 -4.32 10.83 -9.20
CA THR A 31 -3.97 9.58 -9.88
C THR A 31 -4.12 8.39 -8.93
N HIS A 32 -4.10 7.17 -9.49
CA HIS A 32 -4.13 5.96 -8.68
C HIS A 32 -2.89 5.85 -7.77
N ALA A 33 -1.71 6.24 -8.28
CA ALA A 33 -0.47 6.25 -7.52
C ALA A 33 -0.48 7.32 -6.42
N GLN A 34 -1.04 8.51 -6.68
CA GLN A 34 -1.18 9.53 -5.65
C GLN A 34 -2.14 9.11 -4.54
N SER A 35 -3.33 8.60 -4.91
CA SER A 35 -4.32 8.11 -3.94
C SER A 35 -3.74 7.01 -3.07
N ALA A 36 -2.94 6.13 -3.67
CA ALA A 36 -2.25 5.08 -2.95
C ALA A 36 -1.21 5.53 -1.95
N ALA A 37 -0.39 6.50 -2.34
CA ALA A 37 0.65 7.01 -1.47
C ALA A 37 0.01 7.67 -0.24
N ILE A 38 -1.11 8.37 -0.44
CA ILE A 38 -1.93 8.89 0.66
C ILE A 38 -2.41 7.75 1.57
N GLU A 39 -3.00 6.70 1.01
CA GLU A 39 -3.49 5.56 1.80
C GLU A 39 -2.37 4.82 2.55
N ALA A 40 -1.17 4.74 1.97
CA ALA A 40 0.01 4.21 2.64
C ALA A 40 0.42 5.07 3.84
N TYR A 41 0.36 6.38 3.70
CA TYR A 41 0.61 7.31 4.79
C TYR A 41 -0.49 7.26 5.86
N GLU A 42 -1.76 7.38 5.46
CA GLU A 42 -2.90 7.36 6.37
C GLU A 42 -2.97 6.04 7.15
N GLU A 43 -2.82 4.89 6.47
CA GLU A 43 -3.00 3.58 7.11
C GLU A 43 -1.73 3.03 7.76
N ALA A 44 -0.54 3.44 7.30
CA ALA A 44 0.73 2.82 7.72
C ALA A 44 1.82 3.82 8.13
N GLY A 45 1.57 5.13 8.05
CA GLY A 45 2.54 6.17 8.39
C GLY A 45 3.70 6.26 7.41
N VAL A 46 3.53 5.81 6.17
CA VAL A 46 4.62 5.73 5.19
C VAL A 46 5.01 7.10 4.66
N HIS A 47 6.32 7.34 4.60
CA HIS A 47 6.92 8.35 3.73
C HIS A 47 7.89 7.66 2.78
N GLY A 48 7.73 7.85 1.47
CA GLY A 48 8.37 7.00 0.48
C GLY A 48 8.35 7.52 -0.95
N ARG A 49 8.66 6.63 -1.90
CA ARG A 49 8.62 6.88 -3.34
C ARG A 49 7.76 5.84 -4.03
N ILE A 50 6.71 6.26 -4.72
CA ILE A 50 5.80 5.34 -5.41
C ILE A 50 6.00 5.36 -6.93
N GLU A 51 5.91 4.18 -7.55
CA GLU A 51 5.85 4.06 -9.00
C GLU A 51 4.52 4.59 -9.53
N GLU A 52 4.55 5.49 -10.52
CA GLU A 52 3.32 6.02 -11.14
C GLU A 52 2.53 4.92 -11.85
N THR A 53 3.22 3.93 -12.41
CA THR A 53 2.59 2.82 -13.14
C THR A 53 2.32 1.64 -12.21
N ALA A 54 1.10 1.12 -12.22
CA ALA A 54 0.77 -0.12 -11.52
C ALA A 54 1.59 -1.29 -12.07
N PHE A 55 2.18 -2.10 -11.20
CA PHE A 55 2.91 -3.31 -11.61
C PHE A 55 1.99 -4.51 -11.83
N THR A 56 0.83 -4.53 -11.18
CA THR A 56 -0.19 -5.55 -11.38
C THR A 56 -1.57 -5.02 -10.99
N ARG A 57 -2.59 -5.74 -11.42
CA ARG A 57 -3.96 -5.61 -10.94
C ARG A 57 -4.37 -6.94 -10.33
N TYR A 58 -5.21 -6.90 -9.28
CA TYR A 58 -5.76 -8.11 -8.66
C TYR A 58 -7.20 -7.86 -8.22
N THR A 59 -7.95 -8.93 -8.03
CA THR A 59 -9.37 -8.85 -7.66
C THR A 59 -9.65 -9.73 -6.47
N LEU A 60 -10.28 -9.17 -5.43
CA LEU A 60 -10.74 -9.97 -4.29
C LEU A 60 -12.24 -10.21 -4.37
N ARG A 61 -12.62 -11.48 -4.42
CA ARG A 61 -14.01 -11.92 -4.40
C ARG A 61 -14.58 -11.72 -3.00
N LYS A 62 -15.73 -11.03 -2.93
CA LYS A 62 -16.51 -10.96 -1.68
C LYS A 62 -17.37 -12.21 -1.59
N GLN A 63 -17.42 -12.84 -0.41
CA GLN A 63 -18.40 -13.88 -0.15
C GLN A 63 -19.81 -13.30 -0.37
N LYS A 64 -20.59 -14.00 -1.20
CA LYS A 64 -21.88 -13.64 -1.78
C LYS A 64 -22.84 -13.02 -0.74
N LYS A 65 -22.91 -11.69 -0.65
CA LYS A 65 -24.04 -11.00 0.03
C LYS A 65 -24.56 -9.77 -0.70
N THR A 66 -23.86 -9.26 -1.71
CA THR A 66 -24.35 -8.13 -2.51
C THR A 66 -23.83 -8.34 -3.92
N GLY A 67 -24.68 -8.37 -4.94
CA GLY A 67 -24.33 -8.41 -6.37
C GLY A 67 -23.57 -7.17 -6.85
N ARG A 68 -22.57 -6.74 -6.08
CA ARG A 68 -21.73 -5.59 -6.33
C ARG A 68 -20.50 -6.06 -7.10
N PRO A 69 -20.02 -5.27 -8.08
CA PRO A 69 -18.92 -5.65 -8.93
C PRO A 69 -17.66 -6.00 -8.12
N GLU A 70 -16.93 -6.98 -8.66
CA GLU A 70 -15.59 -7.36 -8.26
C GLU A 70 -14.72 -6.11 -8.12
N ASN A 71 -14.11 -5.94 -6.95
CA ASN A 71 -13.23 -4.81 -6.70
C ASN A 71 -11.88 -5.11 -7.33
N SER A 72 -11.69 -4.65 -8.57
CA SER A 72 -10.38 -4.60 -9.18
C SER A 72 -9.50 -3.57 -8.45
N VAL A 73 -8.30 -3.98 -8.09
CA VAL A 73 -7.33 -3.21 -7.31
C VAL A 73 -6.07 -3.05 -8.13
N GLN A 74 -5.60 -1.81 -8.32
CA GLN A 74 -4.29 -1.54 -8.92
C GLN A 74 -3.23 -1.62 -7.82
N ALA A 75 -2.10 -2.25 -8.09
CA ALA A 75 -0.99 -2.38 -7.15
C ALA A 75 0.22 -1.66 -7.71
N HIS A 76 0.80 -0.76 -6.92
CA HIS A 76 2.01 -0.02 -7.27
C HIS A 76 3.10 -0.41 -6.28
N LEU A 77 4.35 -0.26 -6.70
CA LEU A 77 5.48 -0.43 -5.80
C LEU A 77 5.75 0.91 -5.15
N CYS A 78 5.81 0.95 -3.83
CA CYS A 78 6.25 2.12 -3.10
C CYS A 78 7.42 1.74 -2.21
N GLU A 79 8.56 2.39 -2.42
CA GLU A 79 9.72 2.25 -1.57
C GLU A 79 9.55 3.15 -0.34
N VAL A 80 9.35 2.54 0.82
CA VAL A 80 9.33 3.28 2.08
C VAL A 80 10.73 3.88 2.34
N LEU A 81 10.81 5.14 2.72
CA LEU A 81 12.05 5.79 3.16
C LEU A 81 12.08 5.98 4.68
N ARG A 82 10.92 6.24 5.30
CA ARG A 82 10.72 6.20 6.75
C ARG A 82 9.26 5.89 7.11
N LEU A 83 9.03 5.50 8.36
CA LEU A 83 7.69 5.43 8.95
C LEU A 83 7.54 6.58 9.95
N GLY A 84 6.44 7.30 9.85
CA GLY A 84 5.91 8.22 10.85
C GLY A 84 4.70 7.60 11.55
N GLU A 85 3.93 8.44 12.25
CA GLU A 85 2.69 8.01 12.88
C GLU A 85 1.57 7.85 11.83
N PRO A 86 0.89 6.70 11.74
CA PRO A 86 -0.28 6.55 10.87
C PRO A 86 -1.43 7.44 11.36
N GLU A 87 -2.13 8.11 10.44
CA GLU A 87 -3.33 8.89 10.79
C GLU A 87 -4.49 7.98 11.21
N GLU A 88 -4.62 6.82 10.57
CA GLU A 88 -5.56 5.79 10.99
C GLU A 88 -4.95 4.95 12.12
N LEU A 89 -5.43 5.21 13.33
CA LEU A 89 -5.11 4.39 14.50
C LEU A 89 -5.61 2.95 14.35
N ASN A 90 -4.98 2.02 15.08
CA ASN A 90 -5.31 0.58 15.13
C ASN A 90 -5.11 -0.19 13.82
N ARG A 91 -4.36 0.37 12.88
CA ARG A 91 -3.95 -0.33 11.65
C ARG A 91 -2.72 -1.22 11.86
N ASN A 92 -1.95 -1.03 12.94
CA ASN A 92 -0.82 -1.88 13.32
C ASN A 92 0.11 -2.24 12.14
N PRO A 93 0.77 -1.25 11.51
CA PRO A 93 1.70 -1.49 10.42
C PRO A 93 2.81 -2.43 10.89
N THR A 94 3.10 -3.48 10.11
CA THR A 94 4.09 -4.49 10.47
C THR A 94 4.80 -5.01 9.23
N TRP A 95 6.13 -5.06 9.33
CA TRP A 95 7.02 -5.63 8.32
C TRP A 95 7.00 -7.15 8.36
N PHE A 96 6.97 -7.76 7.18
CA PHE A 96 7.04 -9.20 7.01
C PHE A 96 7.96 -9.55 5.84
N SER A 97 8.74 -10.63 5.99
CA SER A 97 9.36 -11.28 4.85
C SER A 97 8.30 -11.72 3.83
N SER A 98 8.69 -11.87 2.56
CA SER A 98 7.76 -12.27 1.49
C SER A 98 6.96 -13.52 1.82
N LEU A 99 7.60 -14.55 2.39
CA LEU A 99 6.93 -15.79 2.80
C LEU A 99 5.90 -15.54 3.90
N LYS A 100 6.29 -14.77 4.93
CA LYS A 100 5.40 -14.47 6.06
C LYS A 100 4.24 -13.58 5.63
N ALA A 101 4.48 -12.63 4.74
CA ALA A 101 3.46 -11.76 4.17
C ALA A 101 2.38 -12.57 3.45
N LYS A 102 2.77 -13.54 2.59
CA LYS A 102 1.82 -14.46 1.95
C LYS A 102 0.97 -15.22 2.96
N GLN A 103 1.59 -15.76 4.01
CA GLN A 103 0.87 -16.46 5.08
C GLN A 103 -0.14 -15.54 5.77
N ARG A 104 0.27 -14.34 6.19
CA ARG A 104 -0.62 -13.35 6.83
C ARG A 104 -1.75 -12.92 5.92
N LEU A 105 -1.48 -12.76 4.63
CA LEU A 105 -2.50 -12.43 3.63
C LEU A 105 -3.46 -13.59 3.36
N ALA A 106 -3.08 -14.84 3.61
CA ALA A 106 -4.00 -15.98 3.48
C ALA A 106 -4.95 -16.12 4.68
N GLU A 107 -4.57 -15.64 5.86
CA GLU A 107 -5.36 -15.80 7.11
C GLU A 107 -6.80 -15.27 6.96
N GLY A 108 -7.78 -16.16 7.22
CA GLY A 108 -9.21 -15.82 7.18
C GLY A 108 -9.76 -15.53 5.78
N ARG A 109 -9.07 -15.96 4.72
CA ARG A 109 -9.51 -15.78 3.31
C ARG A 109 -9.78 -17.12 2.63
N THR A 110 -10.53 -17.06 1.53
CA THR A 110 -10.69 -18.20 0.62
C THR A 110 -9.38 -18.47 -0.12
N THR A 111 -9.21 -19.69 -0.62
CA THR A 111 -8.03 -20.11 -1.39
C THR A 111 -7.79 -19.20 -2.60
N GLU A 112 -8.84 -18.77 -3.29
CA GLU A 112 -8.74 -17.89 -4.46
C GLU A 112 -8.19 -16.51 -4.07
N ASN A 113 -8.74 -15.89 -3.02
CA ASN A 113 -8.28 -14.59 -2.55
C ASN A 113 -6.86 -14.65 -1.97
N ALA A 114 -6.53 -15.74 -1.28
CA ALA A 114 -5.18 -15.97 -0.78
C ALA A 114 -4.17 -16.11 -1.93
N THR A 115 -4.54 -16.86 -2.97
CA THR A 115 -3.73 -17.06 -4.18
C THR A 115 -3.51 -15.74 -4.91
N GLU A 116 -4.56 -14.95 -5.12
CA GLU A 116 -4.45 -13.62 -5.75
C GLU A 116 -3.46 -12.72 -4.99
N LEU A 117 -3.58 -12.63 -3.66
CA LEU A 117 -2.65 -11.81 -2.86
C LEU A 117 -1.23 -12.35 -2.86
N ALA A 118 -1.04 -13.67 -2.87
CA ALA A 118 0.27 -14.28 -2.98
C ALA A 118 0.93 -13.97 -4.34
N GLN A 119 0.15 -13.98 -5.43
CA GLN A 119 0.66 -13.60 -6.75
C GLN A 119 1.06 -12.12 -6.81
N VAL A 120 0.42 -11.24 -6.04
CA VAL A 120 0.85 -9.83 -5.95
C VAL A 120 2.26 -9.74 -5.33
N ILE A 121 2.54 -10.49 -4.26
CA ILE A 121 3.89 -10.60 -3.67
C ILE A 121 4.90 -11.10 -4.71
N ASP A 122 4.57 -12.16 -5.45
CA ASP A 122 5.47 -12.76 -6.45
C ASP A 122 5.77 -11.83 -7.61
N ARG A 123 4.75 -11.17 -8.16
CA ARG A 123 4.92 -10.18 -9.24
C ARG A 123 5.76 -8.99 -8.77
N ALA A 124 5.60 -8.57 -7.53
CA ALA A 124 6.40 -7.49 -6.96
C ALA A 124 7.88 -7.89 -6.84
N LEU A 125 8.17 -9.07 -6.29
CA LEU A 125 9.54 -9.59 -6.22
C LEU A 125 10.18 -9.72 -7.60
N ALA A 126 9.44 -10.25 -8.58
CA ALA A 126 9.91 -10.38 -9.95
C ALA A 126 10.22 -9.02 -10.57
N ARG A 127 9.38 -8.01 -10.33
CA ARG A 127 9.60 -6.64 -10.81
C ARG A 127 10.83 -5.99 -10.17
N ILE A 128 11.00 -6.11 -8.85
CA ILE A 128 12.16 -5.55 -8.14
C ILE A 128 13.46 -6.22 -8.61
N ARG A 129 13.47 -7.55 -8.70
CA ARG A 129 14.66 -8.32 -9.12
C ARG A 129 15.06 -8.06 -10.58
N ARG A 130 14.09 -7.75 -11.45
CA ARG A 130 14.36 -7.40 -12.85
C ARG A 130 15.00 -6.01 -12.98
N PHE A 131 14.85 -5.16 -11.97
CA PHE A 131 15.33 -3.78 -12.00
C PHE A 131 15.99 -3.36 -10.67
N PRO A 132 17.08 -4.03 -10.25
CA PRO A 132 17.67 -3.80 -8.92
C PRO A 132 18.25 -2.39 -8.75
N ALA A 133 18.69 -1.73 -9.85
CA ALA A 133 19.22 -0.37 -9.82
C ALA A 133 18.15 0.73 -9.62
N ARG A 134 16.87 0.41 -9.82
CA ARG A 134 15.75 1.37 -9.69
C ARG A 134 15.45 1.77 -8.25
N THR A 135 15.76 0.90 -7.31
CA THR A 135 15.57 1.15 -5.88
C THR A 135 16.66 2.05 -5.29
N LEU A 136 17.78 2.28 -6.01
CA LEU A 136 19.00 2.86 -5.43
C LEU A 136 19.34 4.26 -5.97
N ALA A 137 18.80 4.67 -7.12
CA ALA A 137 19.13 5.97 -7.73
C ALA A 137 17.97 6.95 -7.58
N GLY A 138 18.23 8.13 -7.02
CA GLY A 138 17.26 9.24 -6.88
C GLY A 138 16.69 9.80 -8.20
N ASN A 139 17.06 9.23 -9.35
CA ASN A 139 16.78 9.71 -10.70
C ASN A 139 16.00 8.69 -11.56
N ASP A 140 15.30 7.72 -10.98
CA ASP A 140 14.46 6.80 -11.77
C ASP A 140 13.23 7.56 -12.33
N PRO A 141 13.09 7.68 -13.67
CA PRO A 141 11.99 8.39 -14.31
C PRO A 141 10.62 7.73 -14.09
N LEU A 142 10.52 6.59 -13.40
CA LEU A 142 9.24 5.96 -13.04
C LEU A 142 8.88 6.11 -11.54
N MET A 143 9.85 6.50 -10.70
CA MET A 143 9.66 6.83 -9.28
C MET A 143 9.45 8.35 -9.10
N LYS A 144 8.49 8.90 -9.84
CA LYS A 144 8.29 10.36 -9.94
C LYS A 144 7.59 10.98 -8.73
N VAL A 145 6.89 10.18 -7.92
CA VAL A 145 6.15 10.69 -6.76
C VAL A 145 7.00 10.46 -5.52
N LYS A 146 7.78 11.47 -5.14
CA LYS A 146 8.29 11.59 -3.77
C LYS A 146 7.12 11.95 -2.89
N PHE A 147 6.75 11.06 -1.98
CA PHE A 147 5.60 11.24 -1.12
C PHE A 147 6.06 11.59 0.28
N GLU A 148 6.22 12.89 0.50
CA GLU A 148 6.01 13.53 1.80
C GLU A 148 4.53 13.96 1.79
N ALA A 149 3.64 13.17 2.42
CA ALA A 149 2.20 13.49 2.45
C ALA A 149 1.94 14.93 2.91
N ALA A 150 2.73 15.39 3.88
CA ALA A 150 2.71 16.76 4.37
C ALA A 150 2.99 17.79 3.27
N GLU A 151 3.98 17.56 2.39
CA GLU A 151 4.27 18.43 1.25
C GLU A 151 3.17 18.37 0.20
N PHE A 152 2.64 17.17 -0.09
CA PHE A 152 1.53 17.00 -1.01
C PHE A 152 0.29 17.77 -0.55
N TYR A 153 -0.08 17.67 0.72
CA TYR A 153 -1.19 18.43 1.30
C TYR A 153 -0.88 19.93 1.43
N ALA A 154 0.37 20.32 1.65
CA ALA A 154 0.79 21.72 1.64
C ALA A 154 0.64 22.35 0.25
N GLN A 155 0.97 21.59 -0.80
CA GLN A 155 0.84 22.00 -2.20
C GLN A 155 -0.61 21.89 -2.73
N ASN A 156 -1.44 21.04 -2.11
CA ASN A 156 -2.84 20.82 -2.48
C ASN A 156 -3.78 21.02 -1.28
N PRO A 157 -3.91 22.25 -0.76
CA PRO A 157 -4.67 22.53 0.48
C PRO A 157 -6.16 22.18 0.40
N THR A 158 -6.75 22.18 -0.80
CA THR A 158 -8.13 21.73 -1.05
C THR A 158 -8.32 20.22 -0.90
N ALA A 159 -7.28 19.42 -1.09
CA ALA A 159 -7.30 17.98 -0.82
C ALA A 159 -7.33 17.70 0.70
N LYS A 160 -6.63 18.53 1.49
CA LYS A 160 -6.66 18.47 2.96
C LYS A 160 -8.01 18.92 3.55
N ALA A 161 -8.62 19.97 2.99
CA ALA A 161 -9.87 20.55 3.48
C ALA A 161 -11.13 19.67 3.24
N LYS A 162 -11.02 18.62 2.41
CA LYS A 162 -12.08 17.61 2.21
C LYS A 162 -11.93 16.38 3.09
N LEU A 163 -10.92 16.34 3.96
CA LEU A 163 -10.83 15.31 4.99
C LEU A 163 -11.97 15.54 5.99
N PRO A 164 -12.85 14.56 6.23
CA PRO A 164 -13.82 14.70 7.32
C PRO A 164 -13.03 14.89 8.63
N PRO A 165 -13.52 15.71 9.58
CA PRO A 165 -12.91 15.77 10.90
C PRO A 165 -12.83 14.36 11.50
N PRO A 166 -11.93 14.07 12.44
CA PRO A 166 -11.92 12.79 13.15
C PRO A 166 -13.24 12.64 13.92
N SER A 167 -14.25 12.11 13.26
CA SER A 167 -15.59 11.96 13.80
C SER A 167 -15.87 10.49 14.07
N HIS A 168 -16.20 10.20 15.32
CA HIS A 168 -16.84 8.97 15.75
C HIS A 168 -18.06 8.67 14.84
N SER A 169 -17.96 7.59 14.05
CA SER A 169 -19.07 6.82 13.45
C SER A 169 -20.19 7.57 12.70
N SER A 170 -20.24 7.46 11.36
CA SER A 170 -21.24 6.67 10.61
C SER A 170 -21.36 7.10 9.12
N ALA A 171 -21.45 6.08 8.23
CA ALA A 171 -21.59 6.09 6.75
C ALA A 171 -20.29 5.98 5.90
N PRO A 172 -20.27 5.16 4.81
CA PRO A 172 -19.03 4.64 4.24
C PRO A 172 -18.54 5.41 3.00
N PRO A 173 -17.24 5.76 2.89
CA PRO A 173 -16.67 6.21 1.62
C PRO A 173 -16.39 5.04 0.66
N ARG A 174 -16.51 5.32 -0.65
CA ARG A 174 -16.46 4.35 -1.77
C ARG A 174 -15.03 4.18 -2.34
N ARG A 175 -14.53 2.93 -2.26
CA ARG A 175 -13.70 2.11 -3.19
C ARG A 175 -12.58 2.74 -4.06
N GLY A 176 -11.36 2.18 -3.93
CA GLY A 176 -10.24 2.23 -4.88
C GLY A 176 -8.87 1.96 -4.21
N LYS A 177 -8.46 0.69 -4.09
CA LYS A 177 -7.47 0.19 -3.10
C LYS A 177 -6.02 0.11 -3.68
N LEU A 178 -4.91 0.26 -2.90
CA LEU A 178 -3.51 0.17 -3.39
C LEU A 178 -2.36 -0.15 -2.40
N LEU A 179 -1.37 -0.98 -2.84
CA LEU A 179 -0.24 -1.69 -2.16
C LEU A 179 1.14 -0.99 -1.94
N GLU A 180 2.02 -1.53 -1.04
CA GLU A 180 3.41 -1.05 -0.77
C GLU A 180 4.48 -2.12 -0.30
N LEU A 181 5.81 -1.84 -0.45
CA LEU A 181 7.01 -2.71 -0.26
C LEU A 181 8.37 -1.98 -0.04
N ARG A 182 9.22 -2.33 0.95
CA ARG A 182 10.60 -1.76 1.07
C ARG A 182 11.73 -2.76 0.79
N VAL A 183 12.83 -2.23 0.24
CA VAL A 183 14.18 -2.84 0.24
C VAL A 183 15.01 -2.14 1.32
N ILE A 184 15.66 -2.91 2.21
CA ILE A 184 16.61 -2.38 3.20
C ILE A 184 17.96 -2.18 2.52
N GLN A 185 18.51 -0.97 2.52
CA GLN A 185 19.94 -0.74 2.28
C GLN A 185 20.71 -0.82 3.62
N PRO A 186 21.92 -1.40 3.66
CA PRO A 186 22.78 -1.38 4.84
C PRO A 186 23.39 0.01 5.08
N ASP A 187 23.63 0.34 6.35
CA ASP A 187 24.37 1.54 6.78
C ASP A 187 25.73 1.62 6.08
N ARG A 188 26.06 2.80 5.54
CA ARG A 188 27.44 3.13 5.18
C ARG A 188 28.18 3.51 6.46
N THR A 189 29.21 2.74 6.77
CA THR A 189 30.27 3.04 7.75
C THR A 189 30.87 4.41 7.53
#